data_AF-A0A1G3JEB6-F1
#
_entry.id   AF-A0A1G3JEB6-F1
#
_cell.length_a   1.000
_cell.length_b   1.000
_cell.length_c   1.000
_cell.angle_alpha   90.00
_cell.angle_beta   90.00
_cell.angle_gamma   90.00
#
_symmetry.space_group_name_H-M   'P 1'
#
loop_
_entity.id
_entity.type
_entity.pdbx_description
1 polymer ?
#
loop_
_entity_poly.entity_id
_entity_poly.type
_entity_poly.pdbx_seq_one_letter_code
_entity_poly.pdbx_strand_id
1 'polypeptide(L)'
;MLPLVLLLLCTNDAMAEQADRDKPVHLEADRVLIDDARQFKSFEGRVHLIQGTLNIHADRIEVREDAGGYQHLTATGHPAKFRQRY
;
A
#
# COMPACT_ATOMS: atom_id res chain seq x y z
N MET A 1 17.58 -19.77 -46.27
CA MET A 1 18.03 -19.16 -45.00
C MET A 1 17.18 -17.91 -44.72
N LEU A 2 15.86 -18.05 -44.52
CA LEU A 2 14.96 -16.90 -44.40
C LEU A 2 13.66 -17.15 -43.59
N PRO A 3 13.68 -17.79 -42.40
CA PRO A 3 12.52 -17.73 -41.49
C PRO A 3 12.81 -17.04 -40.15
N LEU A 4 14.01 -16.49 -39.93
CA LEU A 4 14.40 -15.98 -38.61
C LEU A 4 13.96 -14.52 -38.35
N VAL A 5 13.60 -13.77 -39.39
CA VAL A 5 13.36 -12.31 -39.28
C VAL A 5 11.93 -11.96 -38.85
N LEU A 6 10.97 -12.89 -38.95
CA LEU A 6 9.55 -12.57 -38.73
C LEU A 6 9.08 -12.66 -37.27
N LEU A 7 9.92 -13.17 -36.34
CA LEU A 7 9.49 -13.42 -34.96
C LEU A 7 9.65 -12.22 -34.00
N LEU A 8 10.22 -11.09 -34.45
CA LEU A 8 10.53 -9.95 -33.56
C LEU A 8 9.39 -8.95 -33.34
N LEU A 9 8.22 -9.12 -33.98
CA LEU A 9 7.13 -8.13 -33.92
C LEU A 9 6.08 -8.41 -32.83
N CYS A 10 6.28 -9.43 -31.99
CA CYS A 10 5.41 -9.71 -30.82
C CYS A 10 6.08 -9.28 -29.52
N THR A 11 6.57 -8.04 -29.43
CA THR A 11 6.82 -7.42 -28.14
C THR A 11 5.47 -6.95 -27.61
N ASN A 12 4.76 -7.84 -26.89
CA ASN A 12 3.63 -7.43 -26.06
C ASN A 12 4.14 -6.29 -25.17
N ASP A 13 3.48 -5.14 -25.25
CA ASP A 13 3.55 -4.12 -24.21
C ASP A 13 3.19 -4.80 -22.90
N ALA A 14 4.22 -5.20 -22.15
CA ALA A 14 4.07 -5.55 -20.76
C ALA A 14 3.69 -4.25 -20.06
N MET A 15 2.39 -3.96 -20.05
CA MET A 15 1.79 -2.93 -19.22
C MET A 15 2.20 -3.28 -17.79
N ALA A 16 3.27 -2.63 -17.33
CA ALA A 16 3.71 -2.74 -15.95
C ALA A 16 2.51 -2.33 -15.11
N GLU A 17 1.93 -3.30 -14.40
CA GLU A 17 0.86 -3.04 -13.46
C GLU A 17 1.34 -1.94 -12.52
N GLN A 18 0.59 -0.83 -12.49
CA GLN A 18 1.01 0.36 -11.77
C GLN A 18 1.15 -0.01 -10.30
N ALA A 19 2.38 0.08 -9.78
CA ALA A 19 2.70 -0.38 -8.44
C ALA A 19 1.72 0.22 -7.41
N ASP A 20 1.19 -0.62 -6.52
CA ASP A 20 0.24 -0.21 -5.47
C ASP A 20 0.71 1.01 -4.68
N ARG A 21 2.03 1.18 -4.53
CA ARG A 21 2.67 2.31 -3.87
C ARG A 21 2.25 3.68 -4.41
N ASP A 22 1.95 3.79 -5.71
CA ASP A 22 1.57 5.05 -6.34
C ASP A 22 0.07 5.33 -6.22
N LYS A 23 -0.71 4.36 -5.71
CA LYS A 23 -2.15 4.52 -5.51
C LYS A 23 -2.43 5.27 -4.20
N PRO A 24 -3.54 6.03 -4.11
CA PRO A 24 -3.97 6.69 -2.88
C PRO A 24 -4.16 5.70 -1.73
N VAL A 25 -3.85 6.13 -0.50
CA VAL A 25 -4.12 5.39 0.73
C VAL A 25 -5.50 5.77 1.26
N HIS A 26 -6.35 4.78 1.51
CA HIS A 26 -7.60 4.92 2.23
C HIS A 26 -7.51 4.18 3.56
N LEU A 27 -8.03 4.80 4.61
CA LEU A 27 -7.89 4.30 5.97
C LEU A 27 -9.18 4.58 6.74
N GLU A 28 -9.88 3.51 7.12
CA GLU A 28 -11.12 3.55 7.88
C GLU A 28 -10.87 3.00 9.28
N ALA A 29 -11.44 3.65 10.30
CA ALA A 29 -11.31 3.25 11.69
C ALA A 29 -12.44 3.86 12.54
N ASP A 30 -12.67 3.29 13.72
CA ASP A 30 -13.65 3.82 14.67
C ASP A 30 -13.15 5.14 15.33
N ARG A 31 -11.84 5.27 15.53
CA ARG A 31 -11.22 6.44 16.16
C ARG A 31 -9.91 6.82 15.49
N VAL A 32 -9.63 8.11 15.48
CA VAL A 32 -8.37 8.68 14.98
C VAL A 32 -7.82 9.65 16.01
N LEU A 33 -6.54 9.49 16.35
CA LEU A 33 -5.75 10.46 17.10
C LEU A 33 -4.68 11.02 16.18
N ILE A 34 -4.54 12.34 16.17
CA ILE A 34 -3.58 13.07 15.37
C ILE A 34 -2.73 13.91 16.31
N ASP A 35 -1.42 13.75 16.22
CA ASP A 35 -0.41 14.51 16.94
C ASP A 35 0.55 15.12 15.93
N ASP A 36 0.21 16.31 15.43
CA ASP A 36 0.98 17.01 14.41
C ASP A 36 2.36 17.46 14.93
N ALA A 37 2.46 17.76 16.23
CA ALA A 37 3.74 18.13 16.85
C ALA A 37 4.75 16.98 16.78
N ARG A 38 4.28 15.74 16.84
CA ARG A 38 5.09 14.52 16.77
C ARG A 38 5.03 13.81 15.42
N GLN A 39 4.36 14.40 14.42
CA GLN A 39 4.13 13.80 13.09
C GLN A 39 3.60 12.36 13.19
N PHE A 40 2.63 12.16 14.09
CA PHE A 40 2.11 10.85 14.46
C PHE A 40 0.59 10.80 14.31
N LYS A 41 0.07 9.71 13.74
CA LYS A 41 -1.36 9.44 13.67
C LYS A 41 -1.62 8.01 14.12
N SER A 42 -2.63 7.79 14.97
CA SER A 42 -3.07 6.44 15.33
C SER A 42 -4.55 6.26 15.02
N PHE A 43 -4.83 5.16 14.35
CA PHE A 43 -6.16 4.72 13.97
C PHE A 43 -6.50 3.49 14.79
N GLU A 44 -7.67 3.46 15.42
CA GLU A 44 -8.06 2.40 16.35
C GLU A 44 -9.50 1.95 16.11
N GLY A 45 -9.72 0.64 16.30
CA GLY A 45 -11.03 0.01 16.16
C GLY A 45 -11.33 -0.35 14.71
N ARG A 46 -11.32 -1.66 14.42
CA ARG A 46 -11.65 -2.27 13.12
C ARG A 46 -10.99 -1.53 11.95
N VAL A 47 -9.69 -1.31 12.07
CA VAL A 47 -8.95 -0.50 11.11
C VAL A 47 -8.82 -1.26 9.78
N HIS A 48 -9.16 -0.59 8.68
CA HIS A 48 -9.01 -1.10 7.33
C HIS A 48 -8.23 -0.11 6.47
N LEU A 49 -7.04 -0.51 6.04
CA LEU A 49 -6.21 0.24 5.11
C LEU A 49 -6.29 -0.39 3.72
N ILE A 50 -6.48 0.45 2.70
CA ILE A 50 -6.48 0.06 1.28
C ILE A 50 -5.51 0.97 0.52
N GLN A 51 -4.63 0.38 -0.29
CA GLN A 51 -3.77 1.09 -1.24
C GLN A 51 -3.61 0.29 -2.53
N GLY A 52 -4.37 0.63 -3.57
CA GLY A 52 -4.45 -0.22 -4.77
C GLY A 52 -5.00 -1.61 -4.41
N THR A 53 -4.22 -2.66 -4.66
CA THR A 53 -4.56 -4.04 -4.28
C THR A 53 -4.16 -4.40 -2.84
N LEU A 54 -3.31 -3.59 -2.20
CA LEU A 54 -2.92 -3.76 -0.80
C LEU A 54 -4.12 -3.54 0.12
N ASN A 55 -4.38 -4.51 0.99
CA ASN A 55 -5.41 -4.49 2.01
C ASN A 55 -4.82 -4.93 3.35
N ILE A 56 -5.01 -4.12 4.39
CA ILE A 56 -4.58 -4.42 5.76
C ILE A 56 -5.76 -4.27 6.71
N HIS A 57 -6.05 -5.31 7.49
CA HIS A 57 -7.00 -5.26 8.60
C HIS A 57 -6.25 -5.38 9.93
N ALA A 58 -6.54 -4.50 10.87
CA ALA A 58 -5.87 -4.46 12.17
C ALA A 58 -6.79 -3.89 13.26
N ASP A 59 -6.42 -4.10 14.52
CA ASP A 59 -7.08 -3.45 15.65
C ASP A 59 -6.61 -2.00 15.79
N ARG A 60 -5.34 -1.74 15.45
CA ARG A 60 -4.70 -0.42 15.46
C ARG A 60 -3.68 -0.28 14.32
N ILE A 61 -3.63 0.90 13.70
CA ILE A 61 -2.55 1.30 12.79
C ILE A 61 -1.94 2.61 13.28
N GLU A 62 -0.62 2.65 13.41
CA GLU A 62 0.15 3.86 13.68
C GLU A 62 0.87 4.32 12.42
N VAL A 63 0.77 5.60 12.10
CA VAL A 63 1.47 6.25 10.98
C VAL A 63 2.44 7.26 11.57
N ARG A 64 3.72 7.18 11.17
CA ARG A 64 4.77 8.14 11.51
C ARG A 64 5.39 8.67 10.24
N GLU A 65 5.62 9.97 10.17
CA GLU A 65 6.40 10.57 9.10
C GLU A 65 7.80 10.89 9.64
N ASP A 66 8.83 10.52 8.90
CA ASP A 66 10.20 10.91 9.22
C ASP A 66 10.54 12.30 8.65
N ALA A 67 11.72 12.82 8.99
CA ALA A 67 12.16 14.13 8.53
C ALA A 67 12.33 14.25 6.99
N GLY A 68 12.38 13.12 6.27
CA GLY A 68 12.44 13.05 4.82
C GLY A 68 11.05 12.97 4.16
N GLY A 69 9.97 12.97 4.93
CA GLY A 69 8.60 12.83 4.42
C GLY A 69 8.19 11.38 4.16
N TYR A 70 8.97 10.38 4.59
CA TYR A 70 8.60 8.98 4.42
C TYR A 70 7.66 8.53 5.53
N GLN A 71 6.56 7.90 5.13
CA GLN A 71 5.56 7.38 6.06
C GLN A 71 5.86 5.92 6.42
N HIS A 72 5.99 5.66 7.72
CA HIS A 72 6.07 4.32 8.31
C HIS A 72 4.74 3.95 8.94
N LEU A 73 4.23 2.77 8.60
CA LEU A 73 3.00 2.22 9.16
C LEU A 73 3.29 1.00 10.03
N THR A 74 2.72 0.96 11.23
CA THR A 74 2.75 -0.20 12.12
C THR A 74 1.32 -0.68 12.37
N ALA A 75 0.99 -1.87 11.90
CA ALA A 75 -0.33 -2.48 12.08
C ALA A 75 -0.27 -3.57 13.17
N THR A 76 -1.14 -3.46 14.17
CA THR A 76 -1.22 -4.40 15.30
C THR A 76 -2.64 -4.93 15.43
N GLY A 77 -2.79 -6.24 15.67
CA GLY A 77 -4.08 -6.85 15.94
C GLY A 77 -3.98 -8.33 16.26
N HIS A 78 -5.12 -8.98 16.51
CA HIS A 78 -5.21 -10.38 16.94
C HIS A 78 -5.98 -11.30 15.95
N PRO A 79 -5.44 -11.65 14.77
CA PRO A 79 -4.20 -11.19 14.15
C PRO A 79 -4.42 -9.97 13.23
N ALA A 80 -3.37 -9.20 13.00
CA ALA A 80 -3.34 -8.29 11.85
C ALA A 80 -3.30 -9.12 10.54
N LYS A 81 -4.12 -8.76 9.55
CA LYS A 81 -4.20 -9.45 8.26
C LYS A 81 -3.70 -8.54 7.16
N PHE A 82 -2.86 -9.09 6.28
CA PHE A 82 -2.30 -8.41 5.13
C PHE A 82 -2.64 -9.20 3.86
N ARG A 83 -3.02 -8.50 2.79
CA ARG A 83 -3.23 -9.07 1.47
C ARG A 83 -2.76 -8.09 0.41
N GLN A 84 -1.98 -8.56 -0.54
CA GLN A 84 -1.57 -7.79 -1.72
C GLN A 84 -1.65 -8.69 -2.96
N ARG A 85 -1.97 -8.13 -4.11
CA ARG A 85 -1.83 -8.80 -5.41
C ARG A 85 -0.66 -8.15 -6.15
N TYR A 86 0.14 -8.97 -6.82
CA TYR A 86 1.32 -8.56 -7.57
C TYR A 86 1.06 -8.67 -9.07
#